data_AF-A0A535RCH3-F1
#
_entry.id   AF-A0A535RCH3-F1
#
_cell.length_a   1.000
_cell.length_b   1.000
_cell.length_c   1.000
_cell.angle_alpha   90.00
_cell.angle_beta   90.00
_cell.angle_gamma   90.00
#
_symmetry.space_group_name_H-M   'P 1'
#
loop_
_entity.id
_entity.type
_entity.pdbx_description
1 polymer ?
#
loop_
_entity_poly.entity_id
_entity_poly.type
_entity_poly.pdbx_seq_one_letter_code
_entity_poly.pdbx_strand_id
1 'polypeptide(L)'
;MNERTYLQLPHGTLRLPAFLPDATLGVVRNVDSADLEQCGIEAVVMNTFHLMQRPGSSTITSLGGLHAMAGWPHPIITDSGGFQAYSLIRQNDKFGYMNDKGITFQPEGSDRKFHLTPEKSIQLQVAYGADIVVCLDDCTHVDEPFEAQQESVRRTIAWARRCKDEFARLMQQKRLAPEKRPLLFGVIQGGGFHELRKQCADALLEIGFDG
;
A
#
# COMPACT_ATOMS: atom_id res chain seq x y z
N MET A 1 -23.77 2.62 -14.70
CA MET A 1 -23.14 2.26 -13.41
C MET A 1 -23.44 3.40 -12.46
N ASN A 2 -24.02 3.14 -11.28
CA ASN A 2 -24.10 4.19 -10.26
C ASN A 2 -22.67 4.44 -9.78
N GLU A 3 -22.14 5.63 -10.02
CA GLU A 3 -20.85 6.05 -9.48
C GLU A 3 -20.93 5.97 -7.96
N ARG A 4 -20.00 5.23 -7.33
CA ARG A 4 -19.90 5.22 -5.87
C ARG A 4 -19.48 6.62 -5.43
N THR A 5 -20.33 7.26 -4.63
CA THR A 5 -20.05 8.60 -4.08
C THR A 5 -19.30 8.55 -2.75
N TYR A 6 -19.15 7.37 -2.15
CA TYR A 6 -18.40 7.16 -0.92
C TYR A 6 -17.89 5.73 -0.74
N LEU A 7 -16.92 5.55 0.16
CA LEU A 7 -16.44 4.27 0.69
C LEU A 7 -16.75 4.17 2.19
N GLN A 8 -17.22 3.00 2.64
CA GLN A 8 -17.39 2.70 4.06
C GLN A 8 -16.14 1.98 4.57
N LEU A 9 -15.51 2.55 5.58
CA LEU A 9 -14.23 2.10 6.12
C LEU A 9 -14.32 1.89 7.65
N PRO A 10 -13.45 1.07 8.26
CA PRO A 10 -13.49 0.77 9.70
C PRO A 10 -13.51 1.99 10.62
N HIS A 11 -12.86 3.09 10.21
CA HIS A 11 -12.76 4.36 10.95
C HIS A 11 -13.52 5.53 10.32
N GLY A 12 -14.46 5.29 9.40
CA GLY A 12 -15.32 6.35 8.89
C GLY A 12 -15.80 6.17 7.46
N THR A 13 -16.47 7.18 6.94
CA THR A 13 -16.88 7.23 5.53
C THR A 13 -15.93 8.16 4.78
N LEU A 14 -15.44 7.74 3.61
CA LEU A 14 -14.65 8.58 2.72
C LEU A 14 -15.51 8.99 1.51
N ARG A 15 -15.82 10.29 1.37
CA ARG A 15 -16.55 10.81 0.22
C ARG A 15 -15.66 10.91 -1.01
N LEU A 16 -16.20 10.60 -2.18
CA LEU A 16 -15.47 10.62 -3.45
C LEU A 16 -15.99 11.76 -4.37
N PRO A 17 -15.11 12.43 -5.13
CA PRO A 17 -13.65 12.28 -5.15
C PRO A 17 -13.00 12.81 -3.86
N ALA A 18 -11.94 12.13 -3.41
CA ALA A 18 -11.20 12.50 -2.20
C ALA A 18 -9.79 12.97 -2.53
N PHE A 19 -9.32 13.99 -1.80
CA PHE A 19 -7.90 14.32 -1.70
C PHE A 19 -7.35 13.72 -0.40
N LEU A 20 -6.20 13.05 -0.50
CA LEU A 20 -5.55 12.36 0.62
C LEU A 20 -4.14 12.94 0.80
N PRO A 21 -3.88 13.73 1.84
CA PRO A 21 -2.53 14.19 2.16
C PRO A 21 -1.59 13.01 2.45
N ASP A 22 -0.33 13.12 2.03
CA ASP A 22 0.72 12.17 2.40
C ASP A 22 1.24 12.47 3.81
N ALA A 23 1.05 11.52 4.70
CA ALA A 23 1.52 11.49 6.09
C ALA A 23 2.64 10.45 6.24
N THR A 24 3.76 10.68 5.53
CA THR A 24 4.84 9.70 5.30
C THR A 24 5.32 8.96 6.56
N LEU A 25 5.38 9.64 7.71
CA LEU A 25 5.83 9.09 9.01
C LEU A 25 4.71 9.08 10.06
N GLY A 26 3.45 8.99 9.64
CA GLY A 26 2.28 9.11 10.52
C GLY A 26 1.91 10.56 10.86
N VAL A 27 2.47 11.54 10.14
CA VAL A 27 2.16 12.96 10.29
C VAL A 27 2.29 13.66 8.94
N VAL A 28 1.40 14.61 8.66
CA VAL A 28 1.53 15.51 7.52
C VAL A 28 2.50 16.61 7.90
N ARG A 29 3.48 16.91 7.04
CA ARG A 29 4.57 17.81 7.39
C ARG A 29 4.05 19.20 7.81
N ASN A 30 4.45 19.64 9.01
CA ASN A 30 4.15 20.93 9.64
C ASN A 30 2.72 21.15 10.15
N VAL A 31 1.85 20.15 10.14
CA VAL A 31 0.47 20.25 10.66
C VAL A 31 0.13 19.02 11.50
N ASP A 32 -0.73 19.17 12.50
CA ASP A 32 -1.19 18.06 13.31
C ASP A 32 -2.58 17.53 12.88
N SER A 33 -3.07 16.49 13.55
CA SER A 33 -4.37 15.89 13.26
C SER A 33 -5.53 16.88 13.41
N ALA A 34 -5.47 17.81 14.37
CA ALA A 34 -6.52 18.79 14.59
C ALA A 34 -6.55 19.84 13.46
N ASP A 35 -5.39 20.23 12.94
CA ASP A 35 -5.30 21.10 11.76
C ASP A 35 -5.92 20.44 10.52
N LEU A 36 -5.67 19.14 10.32
CA LEU A 36 -6.23 18.37 9.20
C LEU A 36 -7.76 18.24 9.30
N GLU A 37 -8.28 17.98 10.49
CA GLU A 37 -9.73 17.94 10.75
C GLU A 37 -10.39 19.29 10.47
N GLN A 38 -9.77 20.40 10.90
CA GLN A 38 -10.26 21.75 10.63
C GLN A 38 -10.26 22.10 9.14
N CYS A 39 -9.29 21.57 8.39
CA CYS A 39 -9.24 21.67 6.93
C CYS A 39 -10.28 20.80 6.21
N GLY A 40 -11.02 19.94 6.93
CA GLY A 40 -12.00 19.02 6.35
C GLY A 40 -11.38 17.82 5.64
N ILE A 41 -10.15 17.44 5.99
CA ILE A 41 -9.52 16.22 5.48
C ILE A 41 -10.22 15.00 6.08
N GLU A 42 -10.68 14.10 5.23
CA GLU A 42 -11.41 12.90 5.64
C GLU A 42 -10.52 11.68 5.81
N ALA A 43 -9.35 11.63 5.17
CA ALA A 43 -8.43 10.51 5.27
C ALA A 43 -7.02 10.92 4.83
N VAL A 44 -6.04 10.10 5.21
CA VAL A 44 -4.61 10.32 4.88
C VAL A 44 -4.01 9.07 4.27
N VAL A 45 -2.95 9.25 3.47
CA VAL A 45 -2.08 8.15 3.04
C VAL A 45 -0.87 8.09 3.97
N MET A 46 -0.49 6.90 4.43
CA MET A 46 0.73 6.69 5.20
C MET A 46 1.64 5.67 4.51
N ASN A 47 2.95 5.92 4.58
CA ASN A 47 3.91 5.14 3.83
C ASN A 47 4.44 3.94 4.62
N THR A 48 4.14 2.72 4.17
CA THR A 48 4.55 1.49 4.87
C THR A 48 6.07 1.34 4.93
N PHE A 49 6.77 1.76 3.87
CA PHE A 49 8.23 1.65 3.73
C PHE A 49 8.99 2.49 4.78
N HIS A 50 8.55 3.71 5.03
CA HIS A 50 9.14 4.59 6.03
C HIS A 50 8.76 4.13 7.44
N LEU A 51 7.48 3.84 7.67
CA LEU A 51 6.95 3.39 8.96
C LEU A 51 7.63 2.11 9.50
N MET A 52 7.93 1.14 8.62
CA MET A 52 8.63 -0.10 9.02
C MET A 52 10.09 0.12 9.42
N GLN A 53 10.70 1.24 9.03
CA GLN A 53 12.07 1.61 9.41
C GLN A 53 12.09 2.53 10.62
N ARG A 54 11.24 3.56 10.61
CA ARG A 54 11.10 4.56 11.67
C ARG A 54 9.62 4.95 11.79
N PRO A 55 8.99 4.75 12.94
CA PRO A 55 9.55 4.28 14.21
C PRO A 55 9.75 2.76 14.30
N GLY A 56 9.36 2.00 13.26
CA GLY A 56 9.48 0.56 13.19
C GLY A 56 8.20 -0.17 13.58
N SER A 57 7.96 -1.33 12.95
CA SER A 57 6.68 -2.05 13.06
C SER A 57 6.33 -2.48 14.49
N SER A 58 7.33 -2.86 15.29
CA SER A 58 7.13 -3.22 16.69
C SER A 58 6.63 -2.03 17.51
N THR A 59 7.21 -0.85 17.29
CA THR A 59 6.84 0.38 17.99
C THR A 59 5.40 0.78 17.65
N ILE A 60 5.04 0.76 16.35
CA ILE A 60 3.68 1.06 15.89
C ILE A 60 2.67 0.10 16.55
N THR A 61 2.99 -1.19 16.58
CA THR A 61 2.12 -2.21 17.18
C THR A 61 1.98 -1.99 18.70
N SER A 62 3.07 -1.69 19.41
CA SER A 62 3.06 -1.42 20.85
C SER A 62 2.30 -0.15 21.23
N LEU A 63 2.24 0.84 20.34
CA LEU A 63 1.44 2.06 20.52
C LEU A 63 -0.04 1.88 20.16
N GLY A 64 -0.46 0.69 19.70
CA GLY A 64 -1.86 0.39 19.39
C GLY A 64 -2.25 0.62 17.93
N GLY A 65 -1.28 0.75 17.01
CA GLY A 65 -1.52 0.96 15.57
C GLY A 65 -1.38 2.42 15.15
N LEU A 66 -1.55 2.67 13.84
CA LEU A 66 -1.30 3.99 13.25
C LEU A 66 -2.25 5.07 13.74
N HIS A 67 -3.54 4.76 13.90
CA HIS A 67 -4.53 5.72 14.41
C HIS A 67 -4.14 6.25 15.79
N ALA A 68 -3.79 5.35 16.71
CA ALA A 68 -3.37 5.71 18.07
C ALA A 68 -2.03 6.45 18.08
N MET A 69 -1.06 6.00 17.27
CA MET A 69 0.26 6.64 17.18
C MET A 69 0.18 8.06 16.60
N ALA A 70 -0.62 8.26 15.55
CA ALA A 70 -0.76 9.54 14.88
C ALA A 70 -1.79 10.47 15.56
N GLY A 71 -2.58 9.95 16.51
CA GLY A 71 -3.74 10.67 17.03
C GLY A 71 -4.76 11.00 15.93
N TRP A 72 -4.90 10.13 14.94
CA TRP A 72 -5.77 10.34 13.77
C TRP A 72 -6.95 9.37 13.81
N PRO A 73 -8.18 9.84 14.13
CA PRO A 73 -9.34 8.96 14.33
C PRO A 73 -10.08 8.59 13.04
N HIS A 74 -9.71 9.18 11.90
CA HIS A 74 -10.36 8.96 10.59
C HIS A 74 -9.59 7.96 9.73
N PRO A 75 -10.11 7.57 8.54
CA PRO A 75 -9.48 6.53 7.74
C PRO A 75 -8.02 6.79 7.35
N ILE A 76 -7.25 5.71 7.33
CA ILE A 76 -5.85 5.64 6.90
C ILE A 76 -5.73 4.66 5.74
N ILE A 77 -5.18 5.14 4.64
CA ILE A 77 -4.76 4.30 3.52
C ILE A 77 -3.26 4.08 3.68
N THR A 78 -2.80 2.83 3.62
CA THR A 78 -1.36 2.56 3.54
C THR A 78 -0.97 2.18 2.13
N ASP A 79 0.13 2.74 1.64
CA ASP A 79 0.76 2.23 0.44
C ASP A 79 1.48 0.89 0.70
N SER A 80 1.84 0.19 -0.37
CA SER A 80 2.52 -1.10 -0.27
C SER A 80 4.00 -0.98 0.12
N GLY A 81 4.58 0.22 0.03
CA GLY A 81 6.01 0.50 0.16
C GLY A 81 6.87 0.08 -1.04
N GLY A 82 6.26 -0.47 -2.11
CA GLY A 82 6.98 -1.01 -3.27
C GLY A 82 7.71 0.07 -4.07
N PHE A 83 7.05 1.21 -4.32
CA PHE A 83 7.60 2.30 -5.11
C PHE A 83 8.87 2.92 -4.50
N GLN A 84 8.91 3.11 -3.18
CA GLN A 84 10.07 3.67 -2.48
C GLN A 84 11.23 2.68 -2.47
N ALA A 85 10.96 1.40 -2.22
CA ALA A 85 11.98 0.35 -2.31
C ALA A 85 12.57 0.24 -3.72
N TYR A 86 11.72 0.30 -4.75
CA TYR A 86 12.14 0.29 -6.14
C TYR A 86 12.96 1.55 -6.51
N SER A 87 12.52 2.73 -6.09
CA SER A 87 13.22 3.99 -6.36
C SER A 87 14.64 3.98 -5.81
N LEU A 88 14.86 3.39 -4.63
CA LEU A 88 16.21 3.21 -4.07
C LEU A 88 17.08 2.26 -4.92
N ILE A 89 16.52 1.13 -5.35
CA ILE A 89 17.24 0.15 -6.19
C ILE A 89 17.62 0.78 -7.54
N ARG A 90 16.76 1.63 -8.11
CA ARG A 90 17.07 2.36 -9.35
C ARG A 90 18.17 3.39 -9.18
N GLN A 91 18.21 4.07 -8.04
CA GLN A 91 19.28 5.04 -7.76
C GLN A 91 20.64 4.36 -7.67
N ASN A 92 20.69 3.15 -7.10
CA ASN A 92 21.90 2.33 -7.06
C ASN A 92 21.53 0.85 -6.86
N ASP A 93 21.93 0.02 -7.81
CA ASP A 93 21.70 -1.43 -7.80
C ASP A 93 22.36 -2.13 -6.60
N LYS A 94 23.37 -1.52 -5.97
CA LYS A 94 23.96 -2.02 -4.72
C LYS A 94 22.99 -2.01 -3.55
N PHE A 95 21.95 -1.16 -3.58
CA PHE A 95 20.98 -1.09 -2.49
C PHE A 95 19.99 -2.25 -2.51
N GLY A 96 19.92 -3.07 -3.57
CA GLY A 96 18.99 -4.18 -3.57
C GLY A 96 18.68 -4.77 -4.93
N TYR A 97 17.67 -5.64 -4.94
CA TYR A 97 17.16 -6.23 -6.17
C TYR A 97 15.69 -6.60 -6.01
N MET A 98 15.02 -6.77 -7.14
CA MET A 98 13.65 -7.24 -7.24
C MET A 98 13.60 -8.55 -8.03
N ASN A 99 12.80 -9.50 -7.58
CA ASN A 99 12.55 -10.76 -8.28
C ASN A 99 11.13 -11.28 -7.99
N ASP A 100 10.75 -12.43 -8.53
CA ASP A 100 9.40 -12.98 -8.33
C ASP A 100 8.97 -13.16 -6.86
N LYS A 101 9.91 -13.26 -5.90
CA LYS A 101 9.59 -13.43 -4.49
C LYS A 101 9.23 -12.12 -3.79
N GLY A 102 9.76 -10.99 -4.24
CA GLY A 102 9.56 -9.68 -3.65
C GLY A 102 10.73 -8.73 -3.91
N ILE A 103 10.83 -7.70 -3.08
CA ILE A 103 11.87 -6.67 -3.15
C ILE A 103 12.83 -6.84 -1.97
N THR A 104 14.12 -6.97 -2.25
CA THR A 104 15.17 -6.95 -1.23
C THR A 104 15.89 -5.63 -1.33
N PHE A 105 16.00 -4.90 -0.23
CA PHE A 105 16.70 -3.63 -0.20
C PHE A 105 17.43 -3.37 1.12
N GLN A 106 18.44 -2.53 1.06
CA GLN A 106 19.20 -2.03 2.20
C GLN A 106 19.15 -0.50 2.15
N PRO A 107 18.41 0.15 3.08
CA PRO A 107 18.36 1.60 3.17
C PRO A 107 19.74 2.21 3.42
N GLU A 108 19.96 3.41 2.89
CA GLU A 108 21.19 4.15 3.13
C GLU A 108 21.39 4.44 4.63
N GLY A 109 22.60 4.18 5.13
CA GLY A 109 22.92 4.33 6.55
C GLY A 109 22.36 3.25 7.46
N SER A 110 21.86 2.12 6.91
CA SER A 110 21.47 0.94 7.69
C SER A 110 22.30 -0.28 7.31
N ASP A 111 22.76 -1.04 8.31
CA ASP A 111 23.38 -2.35 8.10
C ASP A 111 22.35 -3.48 7.90
N ARG A 112 21.06 -3.16 8.03
CA ARG A 112 19.98 -4.14 7.96
C ARG A 112 19.40 -4.23 6.55
N LYS A 113 19.37 -5.45 6.02
CA LYS A 113 18.62 -5.78 4.81
C LYS A 113 17.16 -6.05 5.15
N PHE A 114 16.27 -5.53 4.30
CA PHE A 114 14.83 -5.74 4.37
C PHE A 114 14.38 -6.56 3.16
N HIS A 115 13.44 -7.46 3.41
CA HIS A 115 12.80 -8.28 2.39
C HIS A 115 11.30 -8.00 2.44
N LEU A 116 10.81 -7.27 1.44
CA LEU A 116 9.41 -6.90 1.29
C LEU A 116 8.77 -7.82 0.25
N THR A 117 8.08 -8.86 0.72
CA THR A 117 7.28 -9.75 -0.13
C THR A 117 5.83 -9.27 -0.18
N PRO A 118 5.03 -9.71 -1.17
CA PRO A 118 3.59 -9.48 -1.21
C PRO A 118 2.88 -9.79 0.12
N GLU A 119 3.19 -10.92 0.74
CA GLU A 119 2.59 -11.32 2.03
C GLU A 119 3.05 -10.40 3.15
N LYS A 120 4.35 -10.06 3.19
CA LYS A 120 4.90 -9.20 4.24
C LYS A 120 4.31 -7.80 4.18
N SER A 121 4.12 -7.25 2.98
CA SER A 121 3.47 -5.95 2.79
C SER A 121 2.05 -5.96 3.36
N ILE A 122 1.23 -6.95 3.00
CA ILE A 122 -0.13 -7.09 3.54
C ILE A 122 -0.13 -7.26 5.07
N GLN A 123 0.75 -8.11 5.61
CA GLN A 123 0.88 -8.31 7.06
C GLN A 123 1.20 -7.01 7.80
N LEU A 124 2.11 -6.19 7.27
CA LEU A 124 2.49 -4.92 7.87
C LEU A 124 1.33 -3.94 7.88
N GLN A 125 0.70 -3.71 6.72
CA GLN A 125 -0.42 -2.79 6.57
C GLN A 125 -1.61 -3.18 7.48
N VAL A 126 -1.96 -4.47 7.52
CA VAL A 126 -3.01 -5.00 8.40
C VAL A 126 -2.62 -4.91 9.89
N ALA A 127 -1.36 -5.14 10.24
CA ALA A 127 -0.88 -5.00 11.63
C ALA A 127 -0.87 -3.53 12.09
N TYR A 128 -0.63 -2.61 11.16
CA TYR A 128 -0.65 -1.17 11.39
C TYR A 128 -2.07 -0.62 11.58
N GLY A 129 -3.09 -1.39 11.20
CA GLY A 129 -4.49 -1.01 11.35
C GLY A 129 -5.00 -0.11 10.21
N ALA A 130 -4.41 -0.21 9.01
CA ALA A 130 -4.89 0.53 7.85
C ALA A 130 -6.33 0.15 7.48
N ASP A 131 -7.12 1.13 7.01
CA ASP A 131 -8.49 0.97 6.52
C ASP A 131 -8.54 0.52 5.07
N ILE A 132 -7.58 0.96 4.26
CA ILE A 132 -7.35 0.49 2.90
C ILE A 132 -5.91 0.01 2.79
N VAL A 133 -5.77 -1.23 2.36
CA VAL A 133 -4.51 -1.93 2.13
C VAL A 133 -4.26 -1.99 0.63
N VAL A 134 -3.08 -1.58 0.18
CA VAL A 134 -2.71 -1.60 -1.25
C VAL A 134 -1.75 -2.74 -1.52
N CYS A 135 -2.03 -3.53 -2.57
CA CYS A 135 -1.16 -4.63 -2.98
C CYS A 135 0.24 -4.16 -3.37
N LEU A 136 1.24 -5.00 -3.09
CA LEU A 136 2.59 -4.80 -3.61
C LEU A 136 2.60 -5.04 -5.13
N ASP A 137 3.24 -4.14 -5.86
CA ASP A 137 3.29 -4.11 -7.31
C ASP A 137 4.71 -3.82 -7.82
N ASP A 138 4.93 -4.11 -9.09
CA ASP A 138 6.18 -3.81 -9.78
C ASP A 138 6.01 -2.53 -10.62
N CYS A 139 6.34 -1.39 -10.02
CA CYS A 139 6.18 -0.09 -10.67
C CYS A 139 7.38 0.23 -11.55
N THR A 140 7.29 -0.08 -12.84
CA THR A 140 8.27 0.34 -13.84
C THR A 140 8.02 1.79 -14.29
N HIS A 141 9.06 2.48 -14.75
CA HIS A 141 8.92 3.84 -15.26
C HIS A 141 8.13 3.85 -16.57
N VAL A 142 7.28 4.86 -16.77
CA VAL A 142 6.31 4.89 -17.89
C VAL A 142 6.97 4.77 -19.27
N ASP A 143 8.20 5.28 -19.41
CA ASP A 143 8.98 5.26 -20.65
C ASP A 143 9.84 3.99 -20.86
N GLU A 144 9.75 3.00 -19.96
CA GLU A 144 10.47 1.73 -20.15
C GLU A 144 9.94 0.95 -21.38
N PRO A 145 10.79 0.15 -22.04
CA PRO A 145 10.40 -0.65 -23.20
C PRO A 145 9.22 -1.58 -22.91
N PHE A 146 8.52 -1.96 -23.98
CA PHE A 146 7.34 -2.83 -23.90
C PHE A 146 7.62 -4.13 -23.13
N GLU A 147 8.77 -4.77 -23.36
CA GLU A 147 9.16 -6.02 -22.71
C GLU A 147 9.34 -5.85 -21.19
N ALA A 148 9.90 -4.72 -20.76
CA ALA A 148 10.05 -4.40 -19.34
C ALA A 148 8.69 -4.14 -18.68
N GLN A 149 7.80 -3.42 -19.37
CA GLN A 149 6.42 -3.19 -18.93
C GLN A 149 5.61 -4.50 -18.86
N GLN A 150 5.79 -5.39 -19.84
CA GLN A 150 5.13 -6.69 -19.88
C GLN A 150 5.56 -7.57 -18.70
N GLU A 151 6.86 -7.60 -18.38
CA GLU A 151 7.38 -8.33 -17.23
C GLU A 151 6.87 -7.75 -15.91
N SER A 152 6.80 -6.42 -15.79
CA SER A 152 6.21 -5.73 -14.63
C SER A 152 4.72 -6.07 -14.45
N VAL A 153 3.93 -6.11 -15.52
CA VAL A 153 2.53 -6.55 -15.47
C VAL A 153 2.43 -8.01 -15.04
N ARG A 154 3.25 -8.90 -15.62
CA ARG A 154 3.28 -10.32 -15.23
C ARG A 154 3.56 -10.49 -13.74
N ARG A 155 4.57 -9.79 -13.22
CA ARG A 155 4.96 -9.83 -11.80
C ARG A 155 3.89 -9.23 -10.90
N THR A 156 3.32 -8.08 -11.28
CA THR A 156 2.23 -7.41 -10.55
C THR A 156 1.02 -8.33 -10.40
N ILE A 157 0.58 -9.01 -11.46
CA ILE A 157 -0.54 -9.96 -11.40
C ILE A 157 -0.21 -11.13 -10.45
N ALA A 158 1.01 -11.69 -10.55
CA ALA A 158 1.44 -12.79 -9.69
C ALA A 158 1.50 -12.37 -8.20
N TRP A 159 1.99 -11.17 -7.92
CA TRP A 159 2.04 -10.61 -6.57
C TRP A 159 0.66 -10.25 -6.03
N ALA A 160 -0.23 -9.72 -6.86
CA ALA A 160 -1.61 -9.39 -6.50
C ALA A 160 -2.37 -10.64 -6.01
N ARG A 161 -2.18 -11.81 -6.65
CA ARG A 161 -2.74 -13.09 -6.17
C ARG A 161 -2.24 -13.43 -4.77
N ARG A 162 -0.92 -13.34 -4.55
CA ARG A 162 -0.30 -13.61 -3.23
C ARG A 162 -0.79 -12.64 -2.17
N CYS A 163 -0.94 -11.36 -2.50
CA CYS A 163 -1.53 -10.36 -1.61
C CYS A 163 -2.98 -10.72 -1.25
N LYS A 164 -3.79 -11.12 -2.23
CA LYS A 164 -5.19 -11.51 -2.03
C LYS A 164 -5.31 -12.72 -1.10
N ASP A 165 -4.50 -13.75 -1.33
CA ASP A 165 -4.49 -14.98 -0.53
C ASP A 165 -4.07 -14.69 0.92
N GLU A 166 -3.01 -13.91 1.11
CA GLU A 166 -2.54 -13.53 2.44
C GLU A 166 -3.57 -12.67 3.17
N PHE A 167 -4.18 -11.71 2.47
CA PHE A 167 -5.21 -10.87 3.04
C PHE A 167 -6.42 -11.70 3.51
N ALA A 168 -6.90 -12.61 2.67
CA ALA A 168 -8.00 -13.51 3.01
C ALA A 168 -7.65 -14.37 4.25
N ARG A 169 -6.43 -14.92 4.31
CA ARG A 169 -5.91 -15.67 5.45
C ARG A 169 -5.94 -14.84 6.74
N LEU A 170 -5.46 -13.59 6.70
CA LEU A 170 -5.45 -12.69 7.86
C LEU A 170 -6.86 -12.30 8.31
N MET A 171 -7.78 -12.03 7.37
CA MET A 171 -9.16 -11.70 7.70
C MET A 171 -9.86 -12.87 8.40
N GLN A 172 -9.63 -14.10 7.92
CA GLN A 172 -10.14 -15.32 8.56
C GLN A 172 -9.57 -15.51 9.97
N GLN A 173 -8.28 -15.24 10.17
CA GLN A 173 -7.62 -15.39 11.46
C GLN A 173 -8.09 -14.36 12.48
N LYS A 174 -8.24 -13.09 12.08
CA LYS A 174 -8.65 -12.01 12.99
C LYS A 174 -10.14 -12.07 13.36
N ARG A 175 -10.98 -12.75 12.57
CA ARG A 175 -12.44 -12.87 12.79
C ARG A 175 -13.10 -11.52 13.04
N LEU A 176 -12.69 -10.51 12.27
CA LEU A 176 -13.23 -9.16 12.38
C LEU A 176 -14.70 -9.17 11.96
N ALA A 177 -15.51 -8.34 12.62
CA ALA A 177 -16.84 -8.02 12.11
C ALA A 177 -16.72 -7.41 10.69
N PRO A 178 -17.68 -7.65 9.78
CA PRO A 178 -17.60 -7.17 8.41
C PRO A 178 -17.28 -5.67 8.27
N GLU A 179 -17.84 -4.84 9.14
CA GLU A 179 -17.64 -3.39 9.22
C GLU A 179 -16.26 -2.97 9.73
N LYS A 180 -15.49 -3.90 10.33
CA LYS A 180 -14.11 -3.69 10.78
C LYS A 180 -13.08 -4.27 9.82
N ARG A 181 -13.52 -4.90 8.72
CA ARG A 181 -12.63 -5.41 7.70
C ARG A 181 -12.10 -4.24 6.84
N PRO A 182 -10.77 -4.08 6.69
CA PRO A 182 -10.24 -3.12 5.72
C PRO A 182 -10.56 -3.54 4.28
N LEU A 183 -10.43 -2.59 3.37
CA LEU A 183 -10.52 -2.85 1.93
C LEU A 183 -9.14 -3.24 1.39
N LEU A 184 -9.11 -4.10 0.37
CA LEU A 184 -7.90 -4.47 -0.36
C LEU A 184 -7.96 -3.96 -1.80
N PHE A 185 -6.98 -3.13 -2.17
CA PHE A 185 -6.92 -2.51 -3.49
C PHE A 185 -5.81 -3.12 -4.35
N GLY A 186 -6.13 -3.39 -5.61
CA GLY A 186 -5.19 -3.82 -6.64
C GLY A 186 -4.56 -2.62 -7.36
N VAL A 187 -3.35 -2.78 -7.90
CA VAL A 187 -2.66 -1.72 -8.65
C VAL A 187 -2.53 -2.11 -10.11
N ILE A 188 -3.16 -1.34 -11.00
CA ILE A 188 -3.06 -1.54 -12.45
C ILE A 188 -1.72 -0.99 -12.95
N GLN A 189 -0.90 -1.87 -13.53
CA GLN A 189 0.35 -1.53 -14.21
C GLN A 189 0.23 -1.64 -15.74
N GLY A 190 1.32 -1.37 -16.46
CA GLY A 190 1.39 -1.44 -17.93
C GLY A 190 1.86 -0.16 -18.61
N GLY A 191 2.39 0.80 -17.85
CA GLY A 191 3.01 2.02 -18.39
C GLY A 191 2.07 2.81 -19.31
N GLY A 192 2.60 3.24 -20.45
CA GLY A 192 1.86 3.91 -21.52
C GLY A 192 1.16 2.96 -22.51
N PHE A 193 1.25 1.64 -22.32
CA PHE A 193 0.73 0.66 -23.28
C PHE A 193 -0.69 0.23 -22.90
N HIS A 194 -1.67 0.64 -23.70
CA HIS A 194 -3.08 0.32 -23.48
C HIS A 194 -3.35 -1.19 -23.39
N GLU A 195 -2.69 -2.01 -24.21
CA GLU A 195 -2.89 -3.47 -24.20
C GLU A 195 -2.43 -4.11 -22.88
N LEU A 196 -1.30 -3.65 -22.33
CA LEU A 196 -0.77 -4.13 -21.05
C LEU A 196 -1.62 -3.64 -19.88
N ARG A 197 -2.10 -2.38 -19.93
CA ARG A 197 -3.07 -1.84 -18.96
C ARG A 197 -4.35 -2.67 -18.93
N LYS A 198 -4.89 -3.00 -20.11
CA LYS A 198 -6.09 -3.84 -20.23
C LYS A 198 -5.84 -5.25 -19.68
N GLN A 199 -4.73 -5.88 -20.08
CA GLN A 199 -4.35 -7.21 -19.58
C GLN A 199 -4.24 -7.24 -18.06
N CYS A 200 -3.60 -6.23 -17.47
CA CYS A 200 -3.46 -6.10 -16.03
C CYS A 200 -4.83 -5.92 -15.36
N ALA A 201 -5.66 -5.01 -15.87
CA ALA A 201 -6.99 -4.74 -15.33
C ALA A 201 -7.89 -5.99 -15.38
N ASP A 202 -7.95 -6.69 -16.51
CA ASP A 202 -8.75 -7.92 -16.66
C ASP A 202 -8.31 -8.99 -15.65
N ALA A 203 -7.00 -9.20 -15.50
CA ALA A 203 -6.47 -10.19 -14.56
C ALA A 203 -6.75 -9.81 -13.09
N LEU A 204 -6.69 -8.51 -12.73
CA LEU A 204 -7.00 -8.05 -11.38
C LEU A 204 -8.50 -8.15 -11.08
N LEU A 205 -9.37 -7.91 -12.07
CA LEU A 205 -10.81 -8.12 -11.95
C LEU A 205 -11.15 -9.59 -11.70
N GLU A 206 -10.47 -10.52 -12.38
CA GLU A 206 -10.63 -11.97 -12.14
C GLU A 206 -10.21 -12.39 -10.73
N ILE A 207 -9.14 -11.79 -10.18
CA ILE A 207 -8.68 -12.06 -8.81
C ILE A 207 -9.69 -11.51 -7.78
N GLY A 208 -10.29 -10.36 -8.08
CA GLY A 208 -11.32 -9.71 -7.28
C GLY A 208 -10.74 -8.87 -6.15
N PHE A 209 -10.83 -7.55 -6.28
CA PHE A 209 -10.42 -6.56 -5.27
C PHE A 209 -11.61 -5.68 -4.85
N ASP A 210 -11.46 -4.99 -3.72
CA ASP A 210 -12.49 -4.07 -3.23
C ASP A 210 -12.44 -2.73 -3.99
N GLY A 211 -11.29 -2.42 -4.60
CA GLY A 211 -10.99 -1.27 -5.46
C GLY A 211 -9.69 -1.43 -6.24
#